data_AF-A0A931LGH8-F1
#
_entry.id   AF-A0A931LGH8-F1
#
_cell.length_a   1.000
_cell.length_b   1.000
_cell.length_c   1.000
_cell.angle_alpha   90.00
_cell.angle_beta   90.00
_cell.angle_gamma   90.00
#
_symmetry.space_group_name_H-M   'P 1'
#
loop_
_entity.id
_entity.type
_entity.pdbx_description
1 polymer ?
#
loop_
_entity_poly.entity_id
_entity_poly.type
_entity_poly.pdbx_seq_one_letter_code
_entity_poly.pdbx_strand_id
1 'polypeptide(L)'
;MRIDIGRGGHMSFAAARIVLDAGIVPFTVGADIHGYTINRPEDGSWDGGYFDERVARRRAQRRAVGGVAVFSLVQVMNELLALGLPLRDVIAMATANAATAVGLSGQLGTLTPGSVADVSILARDAGRWSLEDSLGETLTATERLRPELALKAGVVYAADSPLLAC
;
A
#
# COMPACT_ATOMS: atom_id res chain seq x y z
N MET A 1 8.26 5.90 20.69
CA MET A 1 8.86 4.77 19.94
C MET A 1 8.63 5.02 18.45
N ARG A 2 9.61 4.77 17.58
CA ARG A 2 9.40 4.80 16.12
C ARG A 2 9.31 3.35 15.65
N ILE A 3 8.21 3.00 14.99
CA ILE A 3 7.91 1.63 14.58
C ILE A 3 7.71 1.63 13.08
N ASP A 4 8.28 0.65 12.39
CA ASP A 4 7.97 0.37 10.99
C ASP A 4 6.93 -0.74 10.91
N ILE A 5 6.02 -0.67 9.93
CA ILE A 5 5.11 -1.76 9.62
C ILE A 5 5.29 -2.22 8.16
N GLY A 6 5.47 -3.52 7.98
CA GLY A 6 5.49 -4.18 6.68
C GLY A 6 4.17 -4.93 6.43
N ARG A 7 3.49 -4.62 5.32
CA ARG A 7 2.38 -5.43 4.82
C ARG A 7 2.91 -6.60 4.01
N GLY A 8 3.37 -7.64 4.71
CA GLY A 8 3.71 -8.93 4.11
C GLY A 8 2.58 -9.95 4.25
N GLY A 9 2.89 -11.23 4.08
CA GLY A 9 1.93 -12.34 4.21
C GLY A 9 1.35 -12.58 5.62
N HIS A 10 1.61 -11.70 6.59
CA HIS A 10 1.24 -11.87 8.01
C HIS A 10 0.59 -10.62 8.63
N MET A 11 -0.07 -9.76 7.85
CA MET A 11 -0.81 -8.62 8.42
C MET A 11 -2.21 -9.04 8.87
N SER A 12 -2.63 -8.54 10.03
CA SER A 12 -3.97 -8.74 10.59
C SER A 12 -4.64 -7.41 10.92
N PHE A 13 -5.89 -7.25 10.48
CA PHE A 13 -6.70 -6.06 10.78
C PHE A 13 -7.10 -6.00 12.26
N ALA A 14 -7.52 -7.12 12.87
CA ALA A 14 -7.76 -7.18 14.31
C ALA A 14 -6.53 -6.78 15.14
N ALA A 15 -5.34 -7.32 14.80
CA ALA A 15 -4.11 -6.96 15.50
C ALA A 15 -3.77 -5.47 15.32
N ALA A 16 -3.90 -4.95 14.09
CA ALA A 16 -3.68 -3.54 13.80
C ALA A 16 -4.63 -2.65 14.62
N ARG A 17 -5.92 -3.02 14.73
CA ARG A 17 -6.90 -2.29 15.55
C ARG A 17 -6.48 -2.23 17.01
N ILE A 18 -6.09 -3.35 17.61
CA ILE A 18 -5.64 -3.40 19.01
C ILE A 18 -4.45 -2.45 19.24
N VAL A 19 -3.47 -2.47 18.34
CA VAL A 19 -2.28 -1.63 18.43
C VAL A 19 -2.63 -0.14 18.28
N LEU A 20 -3.49 0.19 17.32
CA LEU A 20 -3.94 1.57 17.08
C LEU A 20 -4.81 2.10 18.22
N ASP A 21 -5.72 1.29 18.76
CA ASP A 21 -6.58 1.65 19.89
C ASP A 21 -5.76 1.87 21.18
N ALA A 22 -4.60 1.21 21.30
CA ALA A 22 -3.61 1.49 22.35
C ALA A 22 -2.79 2.77 22.11
N GLY A 23 -3.07 3.53 21.05
CA GLY A 23 -2.36 4.75 20.68
C GLY A 23 -1.00 4.52 20.03
N ILE A 24 -0.70 3.29 19.61
CA ILE A 24 0.56 2.94 18.98
C ILE A 24 0.39 3.09 17.47
N VAL A 25 0.87 4.21 16.93
CA VAL A 25 0.79 4.52 15.50
C VAL A 25 2.13 4.24 14.82
N PRO A 26 2.16 3.57 13.65
CA PRO A 26 3.39 3.37 12.89
C PRO A 26 4.06 4.69 12.53
N PHE A 27 5.39 4.69 12.52
CA PHE A 27 6.17 5.81 12.03
C PHE A 27 6.37 5.70 10.50
N THR A 28 6.65 4.51 9.99
CA THR A 28 6.84 4.22 8.56
C THR A 28 5.99 3.04 8.11
N VAL A 29 5.78 2.93 6.79
CA VAL A 29 5.03 1.84 6.16
C VAL A 29 5.77 1.28 4.96
N GLY A 30 5.77 -0.04 4.82
CA GLY A 30 6.33 -0.78 3.69
C GLY A 30 5.39 -1.89 3.21
N ALA A 31 5.56 -2.31 1.96
CA ALA A 31 4.71 -3.32 1.31
C ALA A 31 5.31 -4.73 1.25
N ASP A 32 6.47 -4.94 1.89
CA ASP A 32 7.20 -6.22 1.96
C ASP A 32 7.13 -7.04 0.66
N ILE A 33 7.44 -6.37 -0.45
CA ILE A 33 7.36 -6.95 -1.80
C ILE A 33 8.61 -7.78 -2.03
N HIS A 34 8.44 -9.08 -2.28
CA HIS A 34 9.51 -10.01 -2.61
C HIS A 34 8.99 -11.19 -3.45
N GLY A 35 9.90 -12.04 -3.94
CA GLY A 35 9.56 -13.12 -4.87
C GLY A 35 8.66 -14.25 -4.31
N TYR A 36 8.29 -14.20 -3.03
CA TYR A 36 7.26 -15.11 -2.47
C TYR A 36 5.88 -14.47 -2.44
N THR A 37 5.80 -13.15 -2.58
CA THR A 37 4.54 -12.39 -2.50
C THR A 37 4.09 -11.89 -3.87
N ILE A 38 5.00 -11.79 -4.84
CA ILE A 38 4.68 -11.49 -6.22
C ILE A 38 5.18 -12.63 -7.11
N ASN A 39 4.24 -13.31 -7.77
CA ASN A 39 4.54 -14.30 -8.80
C ASN A 39 4.52 -13.66 -10.18
N ARG A 40 5.29 -14.22 -11.11
CA ARG A 40 5.28 -13.72 -12.48
C ARG A 40 3.96 -14.08 -13.16
N PRO A 41 3.48 -13.25 -14.11
CA PRO A 41 2.27 -13.56 -14.88
C PRO A 41 2.31 -14.96 -15.52
N GLU A 42 3.47 -15.40 -15.98
CA GLU A 42 3.72 -16.71 -16.59
C GLU A 42 3.64 -17.90 -15.62
N ASP A 43 3.70 -17.68 -14.30
CA ASP A 43 3.69 -18.76 -13.30
C ASP A 43 2.27 -19.33 -13.05
N GLY A 44 1.26 -18.88 -13.82
CA GLY A 44 -0.13 -19.33 -13.76
C GLY A 44 -0.86 -19.06 -12.44
N SER A 45 -0.16 -18.45 -11.49
CA SER A 45 -0.63 -18.11 -10.15
C SER A 45 -1.04 -16.64 -10.04
N TRP A 46 -0.70 -15.83 -11.04
CA TRP A 46 -1.18 -14.47 -11.23
C TRP A 46 -2.63 -14.48 -11.72
N ASP A 47 -3.53 -13.91 -10.94
CA ASP A 47 -4.95 -13.83 -11.28
C ASP A 47 -5.40 -12.43 -11.74
N GLY A 48 -4.56 -11.40 -11.62
CA GLY A 48 -4.84 -10.02 -12.02
C GLY A 48 -4.05 -8.96 -11.25
N GLY A 49 -4.30 -7.67 -11.52
CA GLY A 49 -3.75 -6.57 -10.73
C GLY A 49 -4.43 -6.41 -9.36
N TYR A 50 -3.85 -5.63 -8.45
CA TYR A 50 -4.51 -5.27 -7.18
C TYR A 50 -5.82 -4.51 -7.40
N PHE A 51 -5.86 -3.62 -8.39
CA PHE A 51 -7.01 -2.75 -8.67
C PHE A 51 -8.02 -3.36 -9.68
N ASP A 52 -7.81 -4.61 -10.13
CA ASP A 52 -8.71 -5.28 -11.08
C ASP A 52 -9.96 -5.82 -10.36
N GLU A 53 -11.10 -5.17 -10.57
CA GLU A 53 -12.36 -5.54 -9.91
C GLU A 53 -12.96 -6.87 -10.43
N ARG A 54 -12.57 -7.34 -11.62
CA ARG A 54 -13.00 -8.64 -12.17
C ARG A 54 -12.40 -9.79 -11.36
N VAL A 55 -11.25 -9.55 -10.75
CA VAL A 55 -10.42 -10.56 -10.08
C VAL A 55 -10.56 -10.49 -8.57
N ALA A 56 -10.84 -9.31 -8.01
CA ALA A 56 -11.07 -9.10 -6.57
C ALA A 56 -12.09 -10.11 -5.99
N ARG A 57 -13.15 -10.47 -6.73
CA ARG A 57 -14.16 -11.46 -6.30
C ARG A 57 -13.63 -12.89 -6.21
N ARG A 58 -12.57 -13.25 -6.95
CA ARG A 58 -11.96 -14.59 -6.95
C ARG A 58 -10.90 -14.73 -5.85
N ARG A 59 -10.22 -13.64 -5.48
CA ARG A 59 -9.20 -13.62 -4.41
C ARG A 59 -9.76 -13.97 -3.04
N ALA A 60 -10.97 -13.51 -2.73
CA ALA A 60 -11.69 -13.84 -1.48
C ALA A 60 -11.92 -15.35 -1.24
N GLN A 61 -11.61 -16.21 -2.23
CA GLN A 61 -11.69 -17.67 -2.11
C GLN A 61 -10.33 -18.37 -1.92
N ARG A 62 -9.18 -17.69 -2.05
CA ARG A 62 -7.84 -18.30 -1.92
C ARG A 62 -7.23 -18.04 -0.54
N ARG A 63 -7.57 -18.93 0.39
CA ARG A 63 -7.29 -18.87 1.85
C ARG A 63 -5.96 -19.48 2.29
N ALA A 64 -4.83 -19.04 1.73
CA ALA A 64 -3.53 -19.55 2.19
C ALA A 64 -2.70 -18.46 2.87
N VAL A 65 -2.20 -18.76 4.07
CA VAL A 65 -0.96 -18.16 4.56
C VAL A 65 0.14 -18.52 3.56
N GLY A 66 0.73 -17.52 2.90
CA GLY A 66 1.60 -17.73 1.72
C GLY A 66 0.84 -17.84 0.38
N GLY A 67 -0.44 -17.47 0.36
CA GLY A 67 -1.23 -17.27 -0.85
C GLY A 67 -0.80 -16.00 -1.59
N VAL A 68 -0.83 -16.05 -2.91
CA VAL A 68 -0.35 -15.02 -3.83
C VAL A 68 -1.28 -13.80 -3.79
N ALA A 69 -1.01 -12.85 -2.91
CA ALA A 69 -1.66 -11.55 -2.91
C ALA A 69 -0.69 -10.54 -3.50
N VAL A 70 -1.09 -9.90 -4.60
CA VAL A 70 -0.30 -8.84 -5.23
C VAL A 70 -0.26 -7.64 -4.28
N PHE A 71 0.90 -7.38 -3.68
CA PHE A 71 1.08 -6.25 -2.77
C PHE A 71 1.59 -5.00 -3.49
N SER A 72 1.12 -3.84 -3.04
CA SER A 72 1.65 -2.54 -3.41
C SER A 72 1.69 -1.61 -2.20
N LEU A 73 2.56 -0.61 -2.21
CA LEU A 73 2.58 0.41 -1.13
C LEU A 73 1.23 1.11 -1.00
N VAL A 74 0.57 1.39 -2.13
CA VAL A 74 -0.74 2.05 -2.14
C VAL A 74 -1.84 1.17 -1.54
N GLN A 75 -1.76 -0.15 -1.67
CA GLN A 75 -2.65 -1.07 -0.94
C GLN A 75 -2.51 -0.89 0.57
N VAL A 76 -1.28 -0.87 1.10
CA VAL A 76 -1.05 -0.71 2.54
C VAL A 76 -1.60 0.62 3.03
N MET A 77 -1.40 1.68 2.23
CA MET A 77 -1.97 2.99 2.52
C MET A 77 -3.51 2.92 2.60
N ASN A 78 -4.16 2.20 1.69
CA ASN A 78 -5.62 2.00 1.72
C ASN A 78 -6.10 1.21 2.94
N GLU A 79 -5.37 0.16 3.34
CA GLU A 79 -5.67 -0.61 4.55
C GLU A 79 -5.56 0.28 5.81
N LEU A 80 -4.53 1.12 5.91
CA LEU A 80 -4.36 2.07 7.02
C LEU A 80 -5.45 3.15 7.04
N LEU A 81 -5.85 3.65 5.87
CA LEU A 81 -6.99 4.57 5.73
C LEU A 81 -8.29 3.90 6.21
N ALA A 82 -8.55 2.66 5.80
CA ALA A 82 -9.73 1.90 6.23
C ALA A 82 -9.71 1.57 7.73
N LEU A 83 -8.52 1.44 8.32
CA LEU A 83 -8.32 1.33 9.77
C LEU A 83 -8.54 2.66 10.51
N GLY A 84 -8.72 3.78 9.80
CA GLY A 84 -9.11 5.07 10.36
C GLY A 84 -7.95 6.03 10.59
N LEU A 85 -6.76 5.75 10.05
CA LEU A 85 -5.66 6.71 10.11
C LEU A 85 -5.95 7.90 9.18
N PRO A 86 -5.61 9.13 9.58
CA PRO A 86 -5.73 10.30 8.72
C PRO A 86 -4.85 10.16 7.47
N LEU A 87 -5.37 10.55 6.30
CA LEU A 87 -4.63 10.52 5.03
C LEU A 87 -3.26 11.23 5.12
N ARG A 88 -3.22 12.37 5.84
CA ARG A 88 -1.97 13.11 6.07
C ARG A 88 -0.90 12.24 6.73
N ASP A 89 -1.29 11.45 7.72
CA ASP A 89 -0.35 10.63 8.49
C ASP A 89 0.10 9.42 7.67
N VAL A 90 -0.82 8.81 6.93
CA VAL A 90 -0.49 7.73 5.97
C VAL A 90 0.49 8.21 4.89
N ILE A 91 0.29 9.42 4.34
CA ILE A 91 1.25 10.03 3.40
C ILE A 91 2.60 10.25 4.08
N ALA A 92 2.63 10.79 5.31
CA ALA A 92 3.88 11.03 6.03
C ALA A 92 4.66 9.73 6.29
N MET A 93 3.97 8.64 6.66
CA MET A 93 4.57 7.31 6.86
C MET A 93 5.29 6.80 5.61
N ALA A 94 4.70 7.02 4.43
CA ALA A 94 5.26 6.57 3.15
C ALA A 94 6.28 7.56 2.53
N THR A 95 6.46 8.75 3.11
CA THR A 95 7.27 9.82 2.52
C THR A 95 8.28 10.41 3.51
N ALA A 96 7.92 11.49 4.21
CA ALA A 96 8.82 12.24 5.09
C ALA A 96 9.39 11.38 6.24
N ASN A 97 8.58 10.49 6.81
CA ASN A 97 9.04 9.60 7.88
C ASN A 97 9.97 8.51 7.33
N ALA A 98 9.66 7.96 6.15
CA ALA A 98 10.52 6.99 5.49
C ALA A 98 11.87 7.60 5.12
N ALA A 99 11.89 8.81 4.55
CA ALA A 99 13.11 9.56 4.28
C ALA A 99 13.91 9.81 5.57
N THR A 100 13.22 10.10 6.69
CA THR A 100 13.86 10.26 7.99
C THR A 100 14.46 8.95 8.51
N ALA A 101 13.77 7.82 8.34
CA ALA A 101 14.25 6.52 8.77
C ALA A 101 15.53 6.10 8.04
N VAL A 102 15.69 6.50 6.76
CA VAL A 102 16.88 6.16 5.94
C VAL A 102 17.94 7.28 5.88
N GLY A 103 17.81 8.33 6.69
CA GLY A 103 18.82 9.41 6.77
C GLY A 103 18.82 10.39 5.58
N LEU A 104 17.71 10.48 4.85
CA LEU A 104 17.52 11.34 3.66
C LEU A 104 16.53 12.49 3.89
N SER A 105 16.28 12.86 5.16
CA SER A 105 15.45 14.01 5.51
C SER A 105 15.91 15.28 4.78
N GLY A 106 14.96 16.05 4.24
CA GLY A 106 15.25 17.28 3.49
C GLY A 106 15.75 17.04 2.06
N GLN A 107 16.11 15.80 1.70
CA GLN A 107 16.49 15.42 0.33
C GLN A 107 15.33 14.71 -0.38
N LEU A 108 14.64 13.78 0.32
CA LEU A 108 13.49 13.03 -0.17
C LEU A 108 12.26 13.21 0.73
N GLY A 109 11.10 12.78 0.23
CA GLY A 109 9.85 12.77 0.99
C GLY A 109 9.27 14.16 1.27
N THR A 110 9.63 15.17 0.45
CA THR A 110 9.18 16.55 0.59
C THR A 110 8.81 17.15 -0.77
N LEU A 111 7.85 18.09 -0.76
CA LEU A 111 7.48 18.93 -1.90
C LEU A 111 7.87 20.38 -1.60
N THR A 112 9.17 20.66 -1.58
CA THR A 112 9.73 21.99 -1.31
C THR A 112 10.49 22.50 -2.55
N PRO A 113 10.42 23.80 -2.90
CA PRO A 113 11.23 24.36 -3.97
C PRO A 113 12.73 24.04 -3.78
N GLY A 114 13.38 23.58 -4.84
CA GLY A 114 14.79 23.17 -4.82
C GLY A 114 15.04 21.69 -4.51
N SER A 115 14.04 20.93 -4.06
CA SER A 115 14.13 19.47 -3.93
C SER A 115 14.05 18.77 -5.29
N VAL A 116 14.51 17.52 -5.35
CA VAL A 116 14.36 16.67 -6.54
C VAL A 116 12.87 16.47 -6.88
N ALA A 117 12.53 16.47 -8.16
CA ALA A 117 11.17 16.25 -8.65
C ALA A 117 10.80 14.75 -8.63
N ASP A 118 10.82 14.17 -7.42
CA ASP A 118 10.33 12.82 -7.11
C ASP A 118 8.91 12.93 -6.55
N VAL A 119 7.90 12.65 -7.38
CA VAL A 119 6.48 12.90 -7.05
C VAL A 119 5.64 11.69 -7.43
N SER A 120 4.72 11.26 -6.58
CA SER A 120 3.69 10.27 -6.93
C SER A 120 2.33 10.93 -7.02
N ILE A 121 1.59 10.67 -8.10
CA ILE A 121 0.22 11.13 -8.30
C ILE A 121 -0.71 9.94 -8.07
N LEU A 122 -1.61 10.10 -7.11
CA LEU A 122 -2.62 9.11 -6.75
C LEU A 122 -4.01 9.73 -6.93
N ALA A 123 -4.90 9.03 -7.62
CA ALA A 123 -6.33 9.34 -7.61
C ALA A 123 -6.95 8.88 -6.28
N ARG A 124 -7.89 9.67 -5.73
CA ARG A 124 -8.69 9.29 -4.57
C ARG A 124 -10.11 9.03 -5.04
N ASP A 125 -10.41 7.75 -5.27
CA ASP A 125 -11.71 7.30 -5.75
C ASP A 125 -12.68 7.16 -4.55
N ALA A 126 -13.91 7.64 -4.69
CA ALA A 126 -15.00 7.39 -3.73
C ALA A 126 -15.83 6.18 -4.15
N GLY A 127 -16.24 5.33 -3.21
CA GLY A 127 -16.91 4.07 -3.54
C GLY A 127 -16.99 3.12 -2.35
N ARG A 128 -17.15 1.81 -2.61
CA ARG A 128 -17.06 0.78 -1.56
C ARG A 128 -16.18 -0.36 -2.05
N TRP A 129 -15.15 -0.67 -1.29
CA TRP A 129 -14.24 -1.77 -1.57
C TRP A 129 -14.08 -2.64 -0.34
N SER A 130 -13.98 -3.95 -0.56
CA SER A 130 -13.63 -4.92 0.48
C SER A 130 -12.13 -5.13 0.43
N LEU A 131 -11.43 -4.77 1.49
CA LEU A 131 -10.04 -5.11 1.75
C LEU A 131 -10.01 -6.40 2.56
N GLU A 132 -9.01 -7.24 2.35
CA GLU A 132 -8.83 -8.51 3.07
C GLU A 132 -7.41 -8.60 3.63
N ASP A 133 -7.27 -8.99 4.89
CA ASP A 133 -5.97 -9.21 5.51
C ASP A 133 -5.41 -10.61 5.20
N SER A 134 -4.27 -10.97 5.79
CA SER A 134 -3.68 -12.31 5.58
C SER A 134 -4.40 -13.45 6.29
N LEU A 135 -5.35 -13.14 7.18
CA LEU A 135 -6.14 -14.09 7.95
C LEU A 135 -7.58 -14.23 7.40
N GLY A 136 -7.92 -13.49 6.35
CA GLY A 136 -9.24 -13.48 5.72
C GLY A 136 -10.24 -12.54 6.40
N GLU A 137 -9.80 -11.69 7.34
CA GLU A 137 -10.63 -10.64 7.90
C GLU A 137 -10.85 -9.55 6.84
N THR A 138 -12.07 -9.05 6.72
CA THR A 138 -12.40 -8.03 5.73
C THR A 138 -12.69 -6.67 6.36
N LEU A 139 -12.24 -5.62 5.70
CA LEU A 139 -12.56 -4.23 6.02
C LEU A 139 -13.25 -3.57 4.82
N THR A 140 -14.32 -2.82 5.09
CA THR A 140 -14.97 -2.01 4.06
C THR A 140 -14.32 -0.62 4.01
N ALA A 141 -13.70 -0.28 2.89
CA ALA A 141 -13.21 1.06 2.60
C ALA A 141 -14.25 1.85 1.80
N THR A 142 -14.51 3.11 2.18
CA THR A 142 -15.41 4.02 1.45
C THR A 142 -14.68 4.90 0.41
N GLU A 143 -13.35 4.78 0.39
CA GLU A 143 -12.45 5.46 -0.52
C GLU A 143 -11.23 4.59 -0.77
N ARG A 144 -10.58 4.77 -1.92
CA ARG A 144 -9.27 4.19 -2.20
C ARG A 144 -8.37 5.19 -2.91
N LEU A 145 -7.09 5.11 -2.61
CA LEU A 145 -6.01 5.67 -3.40
C LEU A 145 -5.66 4.69 -4.53
N ARG A 146 -5.49 5.21 -5.74
CA ARG A 146 -5.09 4.46 -6.93
C ARG A 146 -3.93 5.19 -7.62
N PRO A 147 -2.81 4.53 -7.93
CA PRO A 147 -1.69 5.18 -8.60
C PRO A 147 -2.04 5.56 -10.05
N GLU A 148 -1.64 6.75 -10.47
CA GLU A 148 -1.84 7.26 -11.84
C GLU A 148 -0.50 7.39 -12.56
N LEU A 149 0.46 8.08 -11.95
CA LEU A 149 1.81 8.26 -12.48
C LEU A 149 2.80 8.61 -11.37
N ALA A 150 4.08 8.51 -11.68
CA ALA A 150 5.16 9.02 -10.86
C ALA A 150 6.13 9.88 -11.69
N LEU A 151 6.78 10.83 -11.04
CA LEU A 151 7.94 11.54 -11.56
C LEU A 151 9.15 11.05 -10.80
N LYS A 152 10.23 10.69 -11.52
CA LYS A 152 11.54 10.43 -10.95
C LYS A 152 12.53 11.41 -11.54
N ALA A 153 13.08 12.29 -10.71
CA ALA A 153 13.91 13.42 -11.14
C ALA A 153 13.28 14.23 -12.29
N GLY A 154 11.95 14.41 -12.25
CA GLY A 154 11.18 15.14 -13.26
C GLY A 154 10.79 14.34 -14.51
N VAL A 155 11.27 13.09 -14.66
CA VAL A 155 10.86 12.20 -15.75
C VAL A 155 9.55 11.50 -15.37
N VAL A 156 8.55 11.56 -16.26
CA VAL A 156 7.22 10.98 -16.02
C VAL A 156 7.21 9.48 -16.36
N TYR A 157 6.61 8.69 -15.46
CA TYR A 157 6.35 7.26 -15.59
C TYR A 157 4.87 7.00 -15.33
N ALA A 158 4.17 6.37 -16.27
CA ALA A 158 2.79 5.95 -16.08
C ALA A 158 2.72 4.77 -15.09
N ALA A 159 1.64 4.67 -14.31
CA ALA A 159 1.38 3.52 -13.46
C ALA A 159 0.75 2.35 -14.27
N ASP A 160 1.50 1.83 -15.24
CA ASP A 160 1.04 0.84 -16.23
C ASP A 160 1.47 -0.61 -15.90
N SER A 161 1.98 -0.85 -14.70
CA SER A 161 2.36 -2.19 -14.25
C SER A 161 1.18 -3.14 -14.30
N PRO A 162 1.34 -4.38 -14.82
CA PRO A 162 0.29 -5.40 -14.76
C PRO A 162 -0.13 -5.73 -13.31
N LEU A 163 0.76 -5.51 -12.33
CA LEU A 163 0.43 -5.66 -10.90
C LEU A 163 -0.62 -4.66 -10.41
N LEU A 164 -0.80 -3.55 -11.13
CA LEU A 164 -1.76 -2.50 -10.82
C LEU A 164 -3.03 -2.58 -11.66
N ALA A 165 -3.09 -3.46 -12.67
CA ALA A 165 -4.11 -3.46 -13.71
C ALA A 165 -5.54 -3.32 -13.13
N CYS A 166 -6.32 -2.44 -13.75
CA CYS A 166 -7.71 -2.10 -13.45
C CYS A 166 -8.69 -2.81 -14.41
#